data_AF-A0A4Y2F944-F1
#
_entry.id   AF-A0A4Y2F944-F1
#
_cell.length_a   1.000
_cell.length_b   1.000
_cell.length_c   1.000
_cell.angle_alpha   90.00
_cell.angle_beta   90.00
_cell.angle_gamma   90.00
#
_symmetry.space_group_name_H-M   'P 1'
#
loop_
_entity.id
_entity.type
_entity.pdbx_description
1 polymer ?
#
loop_
_entity_poly.entity_id
_entity_poly.type
_entity_poly.pdbx_seq_one_letter_code
_entity_poly.pdbx_strand_id
1 'polypeptide(L)'
;MKIAEKIFSPHTVLEKTMSDNILFIHAMSGCDTTSALFNYVKLRFLQTLKNNNDLLKVIEIFKNPDMTPEAIVDVGNCFLVALYGYPITTSDTPSLNNVCYKCYMKSSFNKSSNMASLRSCPPTFPKNLLSYPALAWQ
;
A
#
# COMPACT_ATOMS: atom_id res chain seq x y z
N MET A 1 -18.06 -26.30 -20.71
CA MET A 1 -17.02 -25.95 -19.72
C MET A 1 -17.68 -25.88 -18.35
N LYS A 2 -17.51 -26.89 -17.48
CA LYS A 2 -18.00 -26.84 -16.09
C LYS A 2 -16.99 -26.04 -15.28
N ILE A 3 -17.36 -24.83 -14.85
CA ILE A 3 -16.58 -24.09 -13.86
C ILE A 3 -16.83 -24.79 -12.53
N ALA A 4 -15.82 -25.47 -12.00
CA ALA A 4 -15.89 -26.00 -10.65
C ALA A 4 -15.95 -24.81 -9.69
N GLU A 5 -17.03 -24.69 -8.91
CA GLU A 5 -17.09 -23.76 -7.79
C GLU A 5 -16.04 -24.18 -6.76
N LYS A 6 -14.88 -23.53 -6.82
CA LYS A 6 -13.86 -23.67 -5.80
C LYS A 6 -14.17 -22.65 -4.72
N ILE A 7 -14.83 -23.10 -3.66
CA ILE A 7 -15.06 -22.29 -2.46
C ILE A 7 -13.69 -22.05 -1.82
N PHE A 8 -13.24 -20.80 -1.84
CA PHE A 8 -12.02 -20.39 -1.16
C PHE A 8 -12.39 -19.95 0.26
N SER A 9 -11.99 -20.74 1.25
CA SER A 9 -12.05 -20.31 2.65
C SER A 9 -10.80 -19.48 2.98
N PRO A 10 -10.92 -18.38 3.75
CA PRO A 10 -9.77 -17.64 4.28
C PRO A 10 -8.77 -18.57 4.97
N HIS A 11 -9.26 -19.65 5.58
CA HIS A 11 -8.46 -20.65 6.28
C HIS A 11 -7.72 -21.65 5.36
N THR A 12 -8.04 -21.69 4.07
CA THR A 12 -7.57 -22.76 3.16
C THR A 12 -6.48 -22.33 2.18
N VAL A 13 -6.30 -21.02 1.92
CA VAL A 13 -5.33 -20.54 0.90
C VAL A 13 -4.61 -19.24 1.30
N LEU A 14 -5.18 -18.43 2.19
CA LEU A 14 -4.57 -17.18 2.63
C LEU A 14 -3.71 -17.44 3.87
N GLU A 15 -2.42 -17.07 3.84
CA GLU A 15 -1.56 -17.16 5.02
C GLU A 15 -2.23 -16.40 6.19
N LYS A 16 -2.22 -16.97 7.39
CA LYS A 16 -2.86 -16.40 8.59
C LYS A 16 -2.51 -14.90 8.77
N THR A 17 -1.23 -14.56 8.58
CA THR A 17 -0.73 -13.18 8.63
C THR A 17 -1.42 -12.25 7.62
N MET A 18 -1.76 -12.72 6.42
CA MET A 18 -2.48 -11.92 5.44
C MET A 18 -3.95 -11.76 5.80
N SER A 19 -4.58 -12.82 6.29
CA SER A 19 -5.97 -12.78 6.77
C SER A 19 -6.11 -11.80 7.93
N ASP A 20 -5.20 -11.85 8.90
CA ASP A 20 -5.21 -10.99 10.08
C ASP A 20 -4.94 -9.50 9.74
N ASN A 21 -4.42 -9.20 8.55
CA ASN A 21 -4.07 -7.86 8.10
C ASN A 21 -4.83 -7.42 6.84
N ILE A 22 -5.92 -8.10 6.49
CA ILE A 22 -6.66 -7.87 5.23
C ILE A 22 -7.19 -6.44 5.10
N LEU A 23 -7.67 -5.85 6.19
CA LEU A 23 -8.18 -4.48 6.21
C LEU A 23 -7.08 -3.46 5.90
N PHE A 24 -5.89 -3.65 6.49
CA PHE A 24 -4.74 -2.79 6.21
C PHE A 24 -4.30 -2.91 4.76
N ILE A 25 -4.17 -4.14 4.25
CA ILE A 25 -3.82 -4.39 2.84
C ILE A 25 -4.87 -3.76 1.92
N HIS A 26 -6.15 -3.86 2.25
CA HIS A 26 -7.23 -3.25 1.48
C HIS A 26 -7.12 -1.72 1.47
N ALA A 27 -6.89 -1.10 2.62
CA ALA A 27 -6.72 0.35 2.74
C ALA A 27 -5.52 0.86 1.92
N MET A 28 -4.40 0.13 1.92
CA MET A 28 -3.18 0.52 1.19
C MET A 28 -3.24 0.22 -0.31
N SER A 29 -3.81 -0.92 -0.70
CA SER A 29 -3.83 -1.36 -2.11
C SER A 29 -5.05 -0.89 -2.90
N GLY A 30 -6.10 -0.47 -2.19
CA GLY A 30 -7.39 -0.08 -2.77
C GLY A 30 -8.26 -1.27 -3.19
N CYS A 31 -9.53 -0.98 -3.48
CA CYS A 31 -10.47 -1.97 -4.00
C CYS A 31 -10.20 -2.27 -5.50
N ASP A 32 -10.83 -3.30 -6.06
CA ASP A 32 -10.56 -3.75 -7.45
C ASP A 32 -10.81 -2.67 -8.52
N THR A 33 -11.65 -1.68 -8.23
CA THR A 33 -11.95 -0.55 -9.11
C THR A 33 -11.03 0.66 -8.91
N THR A 34 -10.16 0.66 -7.90
CA THR A 34 -9.28 1.81 -7.61
C THR A 34 -7.98 1.35 -6.95
N SER A 35 -7.05 0.80 -7.74
CA SER A 35 -5.67 0.63 -7.27
C SER A 35 -5.00 2.01 -7.14
N ALA A 36 -4.72 2.45 -5.91
CA ALA A 36 -4.21 3.78 -5.60
C ALA A 36 -2.77 4.05 -6.11
N LEU A 37 -2.00 2.99 -6.37
CA LEU A 37 -0.65 3.08 -6.95
C LEU A 37 -0.63 2.45 -8.35
N PHE A 38 -0.48 3.30 -9.36
CA PHE A 38 -0.46 2.88 -10.77
C PHE A 38 0.58 1.78 -10.98
N ASN A 39 0.16 0.68 -11.64
CA ASN A 39 1.04 -0.43 -12.04
C ASN A 39 1.69 -1.21 -10.87
N TYR A 40 1.15 -1.12 -9.65
CA TYR A 40 1.42 -2.08 -8.58
C TYR A 40 0.33 -3.14 -8.53
N VAL A 41 0.70 -4.41 -8.66
CA VAL A 41 -0.22 -5.54 -8.49
C VAL A 41 -0.51 -5.75 -6.99
N LYS A 42 -1.74 -6.13 -6.61
CA LYS A 42 -2.12 -6.42 -5.22
C LYS A 42 -1.18 -7.42 -4.54
N LEU A 43 -0.64 -8.38 -5.31
CA LEU A 43 0.37 -9.34 -4.85
C LEU A 43 1.63 -8.67 -4.29
N ARG A 44 2.02 -7.48 -4.78
CA ARG A 44 3.22 -6.78 -4.33
C ARG A 44 3.06 -6.21 -2.92
N PHE A 45 1.86 -5.75 -2.55
CA PHE A 45 1.53 -5.34 -1.19
C PHE A 45 1.63 -6.52 -0.21
N LEU A 46 1.08 -7.65 -0.63
CA LEU A 46 1.14 -8.92 0.10
C LEU A 46 2.60 -9.39 0.30
N GLN A 47 3.41 -9.34 -0.75
CA GLN A 47 4.84 -9.68 -0.67
C GLN A 47 5.63 -8.72 0.21
N THR A 48 5.36 -7.41 0.15
CA THR A 48 6.00 -6.42 1.03
C THR A 48 5.73 -6.73 2.50
N LEU A 49 4.49 -7.08 2.85
CA LEU A 49 4.15 -7.47 4.20
C LEU A 49 4.85 -8.77 4.63
N LYS A 50 4.86 -9.79 3.75
CA LYS A 50 5.47 -11.09 4.02
C LYS A 50 7.00 -11.00 4.22
N ASN A 51 7.66 -10.13 3.47
CA ASN A 51 9.12 -10.03 3.46
C ASN A 51 9.68 -9.13 4.56
N ASN A 52 8.84 -8.42 5.31
CA ASN A 52 9.28 -7.45 6.30
C ASN A 52 8.46 -7.58 7.59
N ASN A 53 8.97 -8.39 8.53
CA ASN A 53 8.31 -8.62 9.82
C ASN A 53 8.19 -7.36 10.68
N ASP A 54 9.04 -6.36 10.49
CA ASP A 54 8.94 -5.11 11.25
C ASP A 54 7.70 -4.30 10.84
N LEU A 55 7.18 -4.48 9.62
CA LEU A 55 5.89 -3.91 9.23
C LEU A 55 4.73 -4.44 10.06
N LEU A 56 4.79 -5.68 10.55
CA LEU A 56 3.70 -6.24 11.36
C LEU A 56 3.50 -5.46 12.65
N LYS A 57 4.60 -5.06 13.31
CA LYS A 57 4.57 -4.21 14.51
C LYS A 57 4.02 -2.83 14.20
N VAL A 58 4.38 -2.27 13.04
CA VAL A 58 3.86 -0.97 12.60
C VAL A 58 2.36 -1.06 12.29
N ILE A 59 1.88 -2.17 11.74
CA ILE A 59 0.45 -2.37 11.42
C ILE A 59 -0.40 -2.56 12.67
N GLU A 60 0.16 -3.01 13.80
CA GLU A 60 -0.58 -3.05 15.07
C GLU A 60 -1.08 -1.66 15.49
N ILE A 61 -0.33 -0.60 15.17
CA ILE A 61 -0.73 0.79 15.39
C ILE A 61 -1.99 1.12 14.60
N PHE A 62 -2.07 0.68 13.34
CA PHE A 62 -3.27 0.87 12.49
C PHE A 62 -4.50 0.14 13.04
N LYS A 63 -4.32 -0.98 13.75
CA LYS A 63 -5.41 -1.75 14.34
C LYS A 63 -5.94 -1.16 15.65
N ASN A 64 -5.20 -0.23 16.27
CA ASN A 64 -5.61 0.39 17.51
C ASN A 64 -6.66 1.49 17.23
N PRO A 65 -7.90 1.36 17.74
CA PRO A 65 -8.93 2.37 17.53
C PRO A 65 -8.64 3.71 18.21
N ASP A 66 -7.78 3.73 19.22
CA ASP A 66 -7.42 4.94 19.98
C ASP A 66 -6.25 5.73 19.36
N MET A 67 -5.78 5.30 18.18
CA MET A 67 -4.62 5.91 17.55
C MET A 67 -4.95 7.26 16.90
N THR A 68 -3.99 8.18 16.93
CA THR A 68 -4.13 9.48 16.25
C THR A 68 -4.06 9.36 14.73
N PRO A 69 -4.73 10.23 13.97
CA PRO A 69 -4.64 10.27 12.51
C PRO A 69 -3.21 10.39 12.00
N GLU A 70 -2.35 11.16 12.68
CA GLU A 70 -0.95 11.37 12.31
C GLU A 70 -0.16 10.06 12.35
N ALA A 71 -0.34 9.27 13.39
CA ALA A 71 0.33 7.98 13.50
C ALA A 71 -0.19 6.97 12.47
N ILE A 72 -1.48 7.02 12.13
CA ILE A 72 -2.02 6.21 11.03
C ILE A 72 -1.38 6.61 9.69
N VAL A 73 -1.18 7.91 9.45
CA VAL A 73 -0.47 8.42 8.27
C VAL A 73 0.99 7.94 8.27
N ASP A 74 1.68 7.99 9.40
CA ASP A 74 3.06 7.50 9.53
C ASP A 74 3.19 6.01 9.26
N VAL A 75 2.25 5.19 9.74
CA VAL A 75 2.16 3.76 9.43
C VAL A 75 2.02 3.53 7.93
N GLY A 76 1.12 4.28 7.28
CA GLY A 76 0.94 4.23 5.83
C GLY A 76 2.22 4.63 5.08
N ASN A 77 2.90 5.70 5.52
CA ASN A 77 4.16 6.16 4.95
C ASN A 77 5.27 5.11 5.08
N CYS A 78 5.44 4.52 6.26
CA CYS A 78 6.40 3.43 6.50
C CYS A 78 6.15 2.25 5.56
N PHE A 79 4.89 1.86 5.39
CA PHE A 79 4.55 0.79 4.46
C PHE A 79 4.89 1.15 3.01
N LEU A 80 4.60 2.37 2.56
CA LEU A 80 4.94 2.82 1.21
C LEU A 80 6.45 2.85 0.98
N VAL A 81 7.24 3.32 1.95
CA VAL A 81 8.71 3.29 1.89
C VAL A 81 9.22 1.85 1.70
N ALA A 82 8.68 0.90 2.47
CA ALA A 82 9.00 -0.52 2.31
C ALA A 82 8.53 -1.09 0.96
N LEU A 83 7.38 -0.65 0.44
CA LEU A 83 6.84 -1.04 -0.87
C LEU A 83 7.75 -0.59 -2.03
N TYR A 84 8.39 0.57 -1.88
CA TYR A 84 9.42 1.08 -2.79
C TYR A 84 10.78 0.37 -2.65
N GLY A 85 10.93 -0.52 -1.66
CA GLY A 85 12.14 -1.32 -1.43
C GLY A 85 13.18 -0.65 -0.53
N TYR A 86 12.78 0.36 0.24
CA TYR A 86 13.66 1.01 1.23
C TYR A 86 13.44 0.42 2.62
N PRO A 87 14.47 0.37 3.47
CA PRO A 87 14.32 -0.12 4.83
C PRO A 87 13.53 0.88 5.69
N ILE A 88 12.75 0.34 6.63
CA ILE A 88 12.04 1.06 7.68
C ILE A 88 12.86 0.96 8.97
N THR A 89 13.84 1.85 9.13
CA THR A 89 14.66 1.94 10.35
C THR A 89 14.29 3.18 11.16
N THR A 90 14.32 3.08 12.48
CA THR A 90 13.91 4.16 13.40
C THR A 90 14.77 5.42 13.31
N SER A 91 15.99 5.36 12.75
CA SER A 91 16.91 6.51 12.62
C SER A 91 17.05 7.05 11.20
N ASP A 92 16.88 6.22 10.17
CA ASP A 92 17.27 6.54 8.79
C ASP A 92 16.18 6.24 7.75
N THR A 93 14.93 6.02 8.18
CA THR A 93 13.81 5.86 7.24
C THR A 93 13.72 7.12 6.37
N PRO A 94 13.95 7.02 5.06
CA PRO A 94 13.87 8.17 4.18
C PRO A 94 12.43 8.66 4.15
N SER A 95 12.23 9.98 4.19
CA SER A 95 10.88 10.55 4.05
C SER A 95 10.24 10.05 2.76
N LEU A 96 8.93 9.77 2.79
CA LEU A 96 8.20 9.26 1.63
C LEU A 96 8.40 10.19 0.41
N ASN A 97 8.42 11.50 0.62
CA ASN A 97 8.68 12.49 -0.44
C ASN A 97 10.06 12.29 -1.10
N ASN A 98 11.10 12.05 -0.32
CA ASN A 98 12.45 11.78 -0.85
C ASN A 98 12.49 10.47 -1.64
N VAL A 99 11.80 9.43 -1.15
CA VAL A 99 11.66 8.15 -1.86
C VAL A 99 10.94 8.33 -3.19
N CYS A 100 9.78 8.99 -3.18
CA CYS A 100 9.00 9.29 -4.39
C CYS A 100 9.84 10.08 -5.41
N TYR A 101 10.57 11.10 -4.97
CA TYR A 101 11.46 11.88 -5.84
C TYR A 101 12.56 11.03 -6.47
N LYS A 102 13.23 10.18 -5.69
CA LYS A 102 14.27 9.26 -6.20
C LYS A 102 13.69 8.26 -7.20
N CYS A 103 12.53 7.68 -6.92
CA CYS A 103 11.82 6.79 -7.84
C CYS A 103 11.48 7.51 -9.15
N TYR A 104 10.96 8.74 -9.06
CA TYR A 104 10.61 9.57 -10.20
C TYR A 104 11.84 9.80 -11.07
N MET A 105 12.94 10.31 -10.49
CA MET A 105 14.19 10.55 -11.20
C MET A 105 14.69 9.28 -11.91
N LYS A 106 14.75 8.14 -11.21
CA LYS A 106 15.18 6.86 -11.81
C LYS A 106 14.29 6.41 -12.97
N SER A 107 12.99 6.69 -12.90
CA SER A 107 12.04 6.34 -13.97
C SER A 107 12.17 7.26 -15.20
N SER A 108 12.40 8.55 -14.99
CA SER A 108 12.48 9.56 -16.05
C SER A 108 13.70 9.42 -16.96
N PHE A 109 14.82 8.90 -16.43
CA PHE A 109 16.03 8.66 -17.22
C PHE A 109 16.10 7.27 -17.87
N ASN A 110 15.10 6.42 -17.67
CA ASN A 110 15.04 5.12 -18.36
C ASN A 110 14.60 5.32 -19.82
N LYS A 111 15.50 5.06 -20.78
CA LYS A 111 15.27 5.22 -22.23
C LYS A 111 14.26 4.25 -22.85
N SER A 112 13.70 3.30 -22.09
CA SER A 112 12.62 2.45 -22.59
C SER A 112 11.31 3.24 -22.61
N SER A 113 10.61 3.29 -23.74
CA SER A 113 9.34 3.99 -24.00
C SER A 113 8.14 3.56 -23.15
N ASN A 114 8.35 2.77 -22.09
CA ASN A 114 7.34 2.55 -21.06
C ASN A 114 7.19 3.84 -20.26
N MET A 115 6.33 4.72 -20.77
CA MET A 115 5.68 5.88 -20.14
C MET A 115 6.13 6.07 -18.70
N ALA A 116 6.93 7.11 -18.44
CA ALA A 116 7.51 7.50 -17.15
C ALA A 116 6.69 6.90 -16.00
N SER A 117 7.24 5.85 -15.39
CA SER A 117 6.50 4.93 -14.53
C SER A 117 5.70 5.71 -13.48
N LEU A 118 4.39 5.88 -13.72
CA LEU A 118 3.44 6.51 -12.79
C LEU A 118 3.43 5.81 -11.41
N ARG A 119 4.09 4.63 -11.30
CA ARG A 119 4.48 3.98 -10.03
C ARG A 119 5.23 4.91 -9.07
N SER A 120 5.92 5.92 -9.62
CA SER A 120 6.77 6.87 -8.89
C SER A 120 6.04 8.12 -8.44
N CYS A 121 4.84 8.34 -8.98
CA CYS A 121 4.00 9.43 -8.54
C CYS A 121 3.47 9.09 -7.16
N PRO A 122 3.51 10.03 -6.19
CA PRO A 122 2.80 9.83 -4.94
C PRO A 122 1.33 9.49 -5.27
N PRO A 123 0.66 8.65 -4.48
CA PRO A 123 -0.80 8.56 -4.55
C PRO A 123 -1.33 9.94 -4.17
N THR A 124 -1.49 10.82 -5.15
CA THR A 124 -2.10 12.11 -4.95
C THR A 124 -3.57 11.83 -4.73
N PHE A 125 -3.94 11.60 -3.47
CA PHE A 125 -5.29 11.92 -3.04
C PHE A 125 -5.48 13.40 -3.40
N PRO A 126 -6.38 13.74 -4.34
CA PRO A 126 -6.67 15.14 -4.58
C PRO A 126 -7.09 15.74 -3.23
N LYS A 127 -6.48 16.88 -2.86
CA LYS A 127 -6.79 17.62 -1.61
C LYS A 127 -8.28 17.96 -1.44
N ASN A 128 -9.08 17.70 -2.47
CA ASN A 128 -10.50 17.98 -2.57
C ASN A 128 -11.39 16.79 -2.14
N LEU A 129 -10.84 15.68 -1.61
CA LEU A 129 -11.69 14.59 -1.11
C LEU A 129 -12.52 15.00 0.12
N LEU A 130 -12.11 16.03 0.86
CA LEU A 130 -12.89 16.66 1.93
C LEU A 130 -14.10 17.47 1.42
N SER A 131 -14.22 17.71 0.10
CA SER A 131 -15.33 18.47 -0.49
C SER A 131 -16.25 17.63 -1.38
N TYR A 132 -16.10 16.31 -1.41
CA TYR A 132 -16.96 15.42 -2.19
C TYR A 132 -18.05 14.80 -1.29
N PRO A 133 -19.34 15.20 -1.43
CA PRO A 133 -20.42 14.66 -0.61
C PRO A 133 -20.78 13.20 -0.95
N ALA A 134 -20.22 12.65 -2.03
CA ALA A 134 -20.63 11.37 -2.61
C ALA A 134 -20.07 10.12 -1.90
N LEU A 135 -19.31 10.27 -0.82
CA LEU A 135 -18.76 9.17 -0.02
C LEU A 135 -19.20 9.18 1.45
N ALA A 136 -20.14 10.06 1.82
CA ALA A 136 -20.87 9.89 3.05
C ALA A 136 -21.96 8.84 2.80
N TRP A 137 -21.76 7.64 3.34
CA TRP A 137 -22.62 6.45 3.23
C TRP A 137 -22.46 5.63 1.95
N GLN A 138 -21.46 4.75 1.95
CA GLN A 138 -21.52 3.42 1.35
C GLN A 138 -20.45 2.51 1.95
#